data_AF-A0A9N9SBU4-F1
#
_entry.id   AF-A0A9N9SBU4-F1
#
_cell.length_a   1.000
_cell.length_b   1.000
_cell.length_c   1.000
_cell.angle_alpha   90.00
_cell.angle_beta   90.00
_cell.angle_gamma   90.00
#
_symmetry.space_group_name_H-M   'P 1'
#
loop_
_entity.id
_entity.type
_entity.pdbx_description
1 polymer ?
#
loop_
_entity_poly.entity_id
_entity_poly.type
_entity_poly.pdbx_seq_one_letter_code
_entity_poly.pdbx_strand_id
1 'polypeptide(L)' 'MPVTDPCKAFACKIQACLKENKFQEPACKDVIEEMRECCRKWNDKSFVCGGIDTKGKPQDKSGHY' A
#
# COMPACT_ATOMS: atom_id res chain seq x y z
N MET A 1 -2.14 -15.05 20.22
CA MET A 1 -1.25 -14.09 19.52
C MET A 1 -2.07 -13.49 18.40
N PRO A 2 -2.28 -12.16 18.32
CA PRO A 2 -3.05 -11.60 17.22
C PRO A 2 -2.32 -11.89 15.91
N VAL A 3 -3.03 -12.50 14.95
CA VAL A 3 -2.52 -12.72 13.60
C VAL A 3 -2.15 -11.35 13.06
N THR A 4 -0.85 -11.08 12.98
CA THR A 4 -0.36 -9.79 12.52
C THR A 4 -0.54 -9.76 11.02
N ASP A 5 -1.25 -8.75 10.52
CA ASP A 5 -1.45 -8.58 9.09
C ASP A 5 -0.08 -8.48 8.39
N PRO A 6 0.22 -9.35 7.41
CA PRO A 6 1.55 -9.47 6.83
C PRO A 6 1.98 -8.23 6.04
N CYS A 7 1.02 -7.41 5.55
CA CYS A 7 1.31 -6.21 4.77
C CYS A 7 1.17 -4.90 5.55
N LYS A 8 0.70 -4.96 6.80
CA LYS A 8 0.52 -3.78 7.66
C LYS A 8 1.82 -2.99 7.86
N ALA A 9 2.97 -3.67 7.91
CA ALA A 9 4.26 -3.00 8.00
C ALA A 9 4.53 -2.06 6.81
N PHE A 10 4.21 -2.50 5.59
CA PHE A 10 4.35 -1.69 4.38
C PHE A 10 3.33 -0.55 4.33
N ALA A 11 2.09 -0.79 4.77
CA ALA A 11 1.09 0.27 4.90
C ALA A 11 1.59 1.40 5.84
N CYS A 12 2.17 1.05 6.98
CA CYS A 12 2.78 2.03 7.89
C CYS A 12 3.97 2.77 7.26
N LYS A 13 4.82 2.08 6.49
CA LYS A 13 5.93 2.71 5.75
C LYS A 13 5.42 3.72 4.72
N ILE A 14 4.35 3.42 3.98
CA ILE A 14 3.75 4.37 3.03
C ILE A 14 3.27 5.62 3.76
N GLN A 15 2.57 5.44 4.89
CA GLN A 15 2.08 6.57 5.69
C GLN A 15 3.22 7.44 6.23
N ALA A 16 4.33 6.85 6.66
CA ALA A 16 5.53 7.57 7.08
C ALA A 16 6.15 8.34 5.90
N CYS A 17 6.40 7.64 4.78
CA CYS A 17 6.95 8.24 3.58
C CYS A 17 6.11 9.41 3.08
N LEU A 18 4.79 9.28 3.04
CA LEU A 18 3.90 10.37 2.64
C LEU A 18 4.04 11.56 3.60
N LYS A 19 4.05 11.36 4.92
CA LYS A 19 4.23 12.46 5.87
C LYS A 19 5.57 13.19 5.67
N GLU A 20 6.64 12.44 5.44
CA GLU A 20 7.98 12.99 5.20
C GLU A 20 8.07 13.74 3.86
N ASN A 21 7.40 13.24 2.83
CA ASN A 21 7.41 13.79 1.47
C ASN A 21 6.22 14.71 1.18
N LYS A 22 5.58 15.30 2.20
CA LYS A 22 4.45 16.23 2.04
C LYS A 22 3.31 15.66 1.17
N PHE A 23 3.02 14.39 1.35
CA PHE A 23 2.02 13.60 0.65
C PHE A 23 2.26 13.45 -0.86
N GLN A 24 3.51 13.62 -1.31
CA GLN A 24 3.89 13.34 -2.68
C GLN A 24 4.04 11.82 -2.90
N GLU A 25 2.95 11.16 -3.30
CA GLU A 25 2.95 9.74 -3.67
C GLU A 25 4.07 9.31 -4.63
N PRO A 26 4.47 10.12 -5.66
CA PRO A 26 5.56 9.72 -6.55
C PRO A 26 6.89 9.50 -5.84
N ALA A 27 7.15 10.21 -4.74
CA ALA A 27 8.36 10.03 -3.92
C ALA A 27 8.32 8.72 -3.10
N CYS A 28 7.14 8.14 -2.92
CA CYS A 28 6.92 6.90 -2.17
C CYS A 28 6.67 5.69 -3.08
N LYS A 29 6.93 5.83 -4.39
CA LYS A 29 6.65 4.79 -5.39
C LYS A 29 7.28 3.45 -5.02
N ASP A 30 8.52 3.45 -4.55
CA ASP A 30 9.23 2.23 -4.18
C ASP A 30 8.52 1.47 -3.03
N VAL A 31 8.09 2.20 -1.99
CA VAL A 31 7.37 1.61 -0.84
C VAL A 31 5.97 1.13 -1.24
N ILE A 32 5.32 1.84 -2.17
CA ILE A 32 4.03 1.44 -2.74
C ILE A 32 4.16 0.14 -3.54
N GLU A 33 5.25 -0.01 -4.32
CA GLU A 33 5.54 -1.26 -5.04
C GLU A 33 5.81 -2.41 -4.06
N GLU A 34 6.58 -2.19 -2.97
CA GLU A 34 6.77 -3.21 -1.91
C GLU A 34 5.42 -3.66 -1.32
N MET A 35 4.50 -2.72 -1.07
CA MET A 35 3.16 -3.06 -0.60
C MET A 35 2.36 -3.84 -1.64
N ARG A 36 2.46 -3.49 -2.93
CA ARG A 36 1.83 -4.25 -4.03
C ARG A 36 2.35 -5.67 -4.10
N GLU A 37 3.66 -5.88 -3.97
CA GLU A 37 4.26 -7.22 -3.94
C GLU A 37 3.77 -8.02 -2.73
N CYS A 38 3.70 -7.39 -1.56
CA CYS A 38 3.11 -8.03 -0.38
C CYS A 38 1.65 -8.43 -0.65
N CYS A 39 0.87 -7.52 -1.23
CA CYS A 39 -0.54 -7.76 -1.55
C CYS A 39 -0.75 -8.77 -2.68
N ARG A 40 0.20 -8.97 -3.58
CA ARG A 40 0.16 -10.06 -4.57
C ARG A 40 0.31 -11.43 -3.92
N LYS A 41 1.06 -11.52 -2.81
CA LYS A 41 1.32 -12.77 -2.09
C LYS A 41 0.30 -13.08 -1.00
N TRP A 42 -0.23 -12.04 -0.36
CA TRP A 42 -1.05 -12.15 0.85
C TRP A 42 -2.41 -11.46 0.74
N ASN A 43 -2.94 -11.26 -0.48
CA ASN A 43 -4.21 -10.55 -0.71
C ASN A 43 -5.34 -11.08 0.20
N ASP A 44 -5.50 -12.40 0.25
CA ASP A 44 -6.56 -13.07 1.02
C ASP A 44 -6.33 -13.06 2.55
N LYS A 45 -5.12 -12.70 3.00
CA LYS A 45 -4.71 -12.75 4.41
C LYS A 45 -4.37 -11.37 5.00
N SER A 46 -4.47 -10.32 4.20
CA SER A 46 -4.12 -8.96 4.58
C SER A 46 -5.29 -8.02 4.30
N PHE A 47 -5.84 -7.46 5.37
CA PHE A 47 -6.92 -6.48 5.29
C PHE A 47 -6.46 -5.17 4.63
N VAL A 48 -5.20 -4.77 4.84
CA VAL A 48 -4.67 -3.52 4.24
C VAL A 48 -4.55 -3.58 2.73
N CYS A 49 -4.59 -4.78 2.14
CA CYS A 49 -4.56 -4.97 0.70
C CYS A 49 -5.89 -4.68 -0.01
N GLY A 50 -7.00 -4.51 0.74
CA GLY A 50 -8.30 -4.19 0.15
C GLY A 50 -8.33 -2.84 -0.61
N GLY A 51 -7.43 -1.92 -0.27
CA GLY A 51 -7.27 -0.63 -0.96
C GLY A 51 -6.13 -0.57 -1.99
N ILE A 52 -5.49 -1.70 -2.31
CA ILE A 52 -4.32 -1.73 -3.21
C ILE A 52 -4.64 -2.45 -4.51
N ASP A 53 -4.55 -1.72 -5.62
CA ASP A 53 -4.60 -2.29 -6.97
C ASP A 53 -3.33 -3.12 -7.25
N THR A 54 -3.46 -4.44 -7.10
CA THR A 54 -2.43 -5.41 -7.46
C THR A 54 -2.47 -5.78 -8.95
N LYS A 55 -3.59 -5.47 -9.63
CA LYS A 55 -3.85 -5.73 -11.05
C LYS A 55 -3.44 -4.55 -11.95
N GLY A 56 -2.18 -4.13 -11.87
CA GLY A 56 -1.42 -3.51 -12.97
C GLY A 56 -2.06 -2.43 -13.87
N LYS A 57 -3.07 -1.67 -13.44
CA LYS A 57 -3.48 -0.44 -14.13
C LYS A 57 -2.78 0.75 -13.48
N PRO A 58 -2.09 1.62 -14.24
CA PRO A 58 -1.54 2.85 -13.70
C PRO A 58 -2.70 3.64 -13.08
N GLN A 59 -2.51 4.09 -11.83
CA GLN A 59 -3.50 4.80 -11.02
C GLN A 59 -4.02 6.04 -11.77
N ASP A 60 -5.19 5.90 -12.38
CA ASP A 60 -6.06 7.03 -12.65
C ASP A 60 -6.80 7.35 -11.35
N LYS A 61 -6.52 8.52 -10.80
CA LYS A 61 -7.10 9.02 -9.57
C LYS A 61 -8.58 9.35 -9.81
N SER A 62 -9.48 8.41 -9.53
CA SER A 62 -10.90 8.72 -9.41
C SER A 62 -11.47 8.05 -8.15
N GLY A 63 -11.83 8.89 -7.17
CA GLY A 63 -12.72 8.51 -6.07
C GLY A 63 -12.18 8.73 -4.65
N HIS A 64 -12.19 9.98 -4.17
CA HIS A 64 -12.57 10.26 -2.78
C HIS A 64 -13.04 11.72 -2.58
N TYR A 65 -14.35 11.94 -2.70
CA TYR A 65 -15.15 12.69 -1.74
C TYR A 65 -16.55 12.06 -1.69
#